data_AF-A0A1D2MZI6-F1
#
_entry.id   AF-A0A1D2MZI6-F1
#
_cell.length_a   1.000
_cell.length_b   1.000
_cell.length_c   1.000
_cell.angle_alpha   90.00
_cell.angle_beta   90.00
_cell.angle_gamma   90.00
#
_symmetry.space_group_name_H-M   'P 1'
#
loop_
_entity.id
_entity.type
_entity.pdbx_description
1 polymer ?
#
loop_
_entity_poly.entity_id
_entity_poly.type
_entity_poly.pdbx_seq_one_letter_code
_entity_poly.pdbx_strand_id
1 'polypeptide(L)'
;MEASNKVNRWLNLPDVGEIRDLCDGVGICALFALYCSNDLKVEEISVPEPGDTLTIYDSITNHSLVQKLCDDLFPEPIYHLCVTDFLYIHGCMKQNILCFLVDLFVHLEINPILRVNRLTHVPIRVEL
;
A
#
# COMPACT_ATOMS: atom_id res chain seq x y z
N MET A 1 -22.56 -12.50 8.15
CA MET A 1 -22.32 -13.07 6.80
C MET A 1 -21.34 -12.23 5.99
N GLU A 2 -21.37 -10.88 6.07
CA GLU A 2 -20.43 -9.99 5.36
C GLU A 2 -18.97 -10.08 5.80
N ALA A 3 -18.68 -10.18 7.10
CA ALA A 3 -17.30 -10.26 7.59
C ALA A 3 -16.54 -11.49 7.07
N SER A 4 -17.23 -12.63 6.92
CA SER A 4 -16.66 -13.85 6.37
C SER A 4 -16.33 -13.72 4.87
N ASN A 5 -17.02 -12.85 4.15
CA ASN A 5 -16.80 -12.64 2.71
C ASN A 5 -15.61 -11.69 2.47
N LYS A 6 -15.41 -10.67 3.32
CA LYS A 6 -14.24 -9.79 3.23
C LYS A 6 -12.93 -10.51 3.50
N VAL A 7 -12.84 -11.37 4.51
CA VAL A 7 -11.61 -12.15 4.78
C VAL A 7 -11.25 -13.05 3.59
N ASN A 8 -12.25 -13.65 2.93
CA ASN A 8 -12.03 -14.44 1.73
C ASN A 8 -11.43 -13.62 0.58
N ARG A 9 -11.75 -12.32 0.45
CA ARG A 9 -11.20 -11.47 -0.61
C ARG A 9 -9.70 -11.28 -0.48
N TRP A 10 -9.23 -11.00 0.74
CA TRP A 10 -7.79 -10.84 1.03
C TRP A 10 -6.98 -12.10 0.77
N LEU A 11 -7.54 -13.28 1.06
CA LEU A 11 -6.88 -14.57 0.84
C LEU A 11 -6.71 -14.92 -0.65
N ASN A 12 -7.46 -14.27 -1.54
CA ASN A 12 -7.41 -14.52 -2.99
C ASN A 12 -6.62 -13.46 -3.75
N LEU A 13 -5.97 -12.52 -3.05
CA LEU A 13 -5.13 -11.53 -3.72
C LEU A 13 -3.83 -12.16 -4.21
N PRO A 14 -3.37 -11.78 -5.41
CA PRO A 14 -2.04 -12.18 -5.86
C PRO A 14 -0.97 -11.49 -4.99
N ASP A 15 0.15 -12.18 -4.79
CA ASP A 15 1.33 -11.57 -4.20
C ASP A 15 1.87 -10.46 -5.12
N VAL A 16 2.40 -9.39 -4.51
CA VAL A 16 3.10 -8.33 -5.24
C VAL A 16 4.47 -8.88 -5.68
N GLY A 17 4.65 -9.11 -6.98
CA GLY A 17 5.89 -9.63 -7.56
C GLY A 17 6.69 -8.58 -8.33
N GLU A 18 5.99 -7.64 -8.97
CA GLU A 18 6.58 -6.57 -9.77
C GLU A 18 6.03 -5.19 -9.37
N ILE A 19 6.73 -4.13 -9.75
CA ILE A 19 6.29 -2.74 -9.49
C ILE A 19 4.92 -2.45 -10.12
N ARG A 20 4.58 -3.12 -11.23
CA ARG A 20 3.27 -2.95 -11.88
C ARG A 20 2.13 -3.44 -11.00
N ASP A 21 2.36 -4.40 -10.11
CA ASP A 21 1.33 -4.95 -9.22
C ASP A 21 0.89 -3.93 -8.17
N LEU A 22 1.60 -2.80 -8.03
CA LEU A 22 1.22 -1.68 -7.16
C LEU A 22 0.21 -0.71 -7.80
N CYS A 23 -0.18 -0.93 -9.07
CA CYS A 23 -1.05 0.00 -9.79
C CYS A 23 -2.44 0.16 -9.17
N ASP A 24 -2.96 -0.88 -8.53
CA ASP A 24 -4.30 -0.87 -7.91
C ASP A 24 -4.33 -0.28 -6.49
N GLY A 25 -3.16 0.00 -5.92
CA GLY A 25 -2.98 0.56 -4.58
C GLY A 25 -3.23 -0.41 -3.43
N VAL A 26 -3.72 -1.63 -3.68
CA VAL A 26 -4.09 -2.59 -2.63
C VAL A 26 -2.87 -2.98 -1.80
N GLY A 27 -1.77 -3.32 -2.46
CA GLY A 27 -0.53 -3.71 -1.77
C GLY A 27 0.03 -2.59 -0.88
N ILE A 28 -0.03 -1.34 -1.34
CA ILE A 28 0.45 -0.19 -0.56
C ILE A 28 -0.50 0.11 0.60
N CYS A 29 -1.81 0.09 0.37
CA CYS A 29 -2.79 0.22 1.46
C CYS A 29 -2.63 -0.90 2.50
N ALA A 30 -2.39 -2.14 2.08
CA ALA A 30 -2.16 -3.26 2.99
C ALA A 30 -0.94 -3.03 3.89
N LEU A 31 0.13 -2.47 3.33
CA LEU A 31 1.31 -2.05 4.10
C LEU A 31 0.93 -1.03 5.18
N PHE A 32 0.15 0.01 4.84
CA PHE A 32 -0.33 0.98 5.82
C PHE A 32 -1.28 0.38 6.85
N ALA A 33 -2.19 -0.52 6.46
CA ALA A 33 -3.07 -1.20 7.41
C ALA A 33 -2.29 -2.09 8.39
N LEU A 34 -1.14 -2.62 7.97
CA LEU A 34 -0.25 -3.43 8.79
C LEU A 34 0.57 -2.57 9.77
N TYR A 35 1.27 -1.55 9.28
CA TYR A 35 2.14 -0.71 10.10
C TYR A 35 1.38 0.38 10.87
N CYS A 36 0.31 0.92 10.30
CA CYS A 36 -0.45 2.05 10.82
C CYS A 36 -1.92 1.65 11.05
N SER A 37 -2.15 0.49 11.69
CA SER A 37 -3.49 -0.08 11.87
C SER A 37 -4.47 0.79 12.66
N ASN A 38 -4.00 1.87 13.31
CA ASN A 38 -4.85 2.86 13.97
C ASN A 38 -5.37 3.93 13.00
N ASP A 39 -4.68 4.10 11.86
CA ASP A 39 -4.90 5.17 10.89
C ASP A 39 -5.55 4.68 9.59
N LEU A 40 -5.34 3.41 9.23
CA LEU A 40 -6.01 2.75 8.12
C LEU A 40 -6.57 1.39 8.55
N LYS A 41 -7.88 1.21 8.38
CA LYS A 41 -8.54 -0.07 8.57
C LYS A 41 -8.66 -0.81 7.25
N VAL A 42 -8.50 -2.13 7.31
CA VAL A 42 -8.58 -3.04 6.17
C VAL A 42 -9.92 -2.91 5.43
N GLU A 43 -10.99 -2.52 6.15
CA GLU A 43 -12.32 -2.34 5.60
C GLU A 43 -12.47 -1.13 4.69
N GLU A 44 -11.58 -0.14 4.79
CA GLU A 44 -11.56 1.09 3.99
C GLU A 44 -10.90 0.89 2.63
N ILE A 45 -10.18 -0.22 2.44
CA ILE A 45 -9.45 -0.53 1.22
C ILE A 45 -10.39 -1.19 0.21
N SER A 46 -10.43 -0.67 -1.01
CA SER A 46 -11.09 -1.35 -2.13
C SER A 46 -10.24 -2.55 -2.53
N VAL A 47 -10.81 -3.75 -2.42
CA VAL A 47 -10.18 -5.03 -2.80
C VAL A 47 -11.06 -5.67 -3.88
N PRO A 48 -10.57 -6.38 -4.89
CA PRO A 48 -11.44 -7.06 -5.84
C PRO A 48 -12.26 -8.19 -5.17
N GLU A 49 -13.37 -8.58 -5.80
CA GLU A 49 -13.99 -9.87 -5.50
C GLU A 49 -13.14 -11.00 -6.13
N PRO A 50 -13.21 -12.25 -5.61
CA PRO A 50 -12.42 -13.34 -6.17
C PRO A 50 -12.73 -13.58 -7.65
N GLY A 51 -11.72 -13.46 -8.51
CA GLY A 51 -11.86 -13.61 -9.96
C GLY A 51 -12.16 -12.32 -10.73
N ASP A 52 -12.35 -11.20 -10.03
CA ASP A 52 -12.55 -9.88 -10.62
C ASP A 52 -11.28 -9.00 -10.53
N THR A 53 -11.28 -7.90 -11.27
CA THR A 53 -10.27 -6.84 -11.17
C THR A 53 -10.90 -5.56 -10.63
N LEU A 54 -10.14 -4.76 -9.88
CA LEU A 54 -10.61 -3.45 -9.43
C LEU A 54 -10.90 -2.51 -10.60
N THR A 55 -11.86 -1.61 -10.39
CA THR A 55 -12.11 -0.53 -11.34
C THR A 55 -11.02 0.55 -11.21
N ILE A 56 -10.85 1.36 -12.24
CA ILE A 56 -9.95 2.53 -12.19
C ILE A 56 -10.30 3.45 -11.01
N TYR A 57 -11.59 3.62 -10.73
CA TYR A 57 -12.06 4.44 -9.62
C TYR A 57 -11.65 3.88 -8.26
N ASP A 58 -11.72 2.55 -8.10
CA ASP A 58 -11.25 1.88 -6.88
C ASP A 58 -9.75 2.06 -6.68
N SER A 59 -8.96 1.91 -7.76
CA SER A 59 -7.51 2.13 -7.70
C SER A 59 -7.16 3.57 -7.34
N ILE A 60 -7.85 4.56 -7.93
CA ILE A 60 -7.70 5.98 -7.56
C ILE A 60 -8.03 6.18 -6.07
N THR A 61 -9.10 5.54 -5.59
CA THR A 61 -9.54 5.66 -4.20
C THR A 61 -8.47 5.12 -3.25
N ASN A 62 -7.92 3.94 -3.53
CA ASN A 62 -6.83 3.35 -2.75
C ASN A 62 -5.59 4.27 -2.72
N HIS A 63 -5.11 4.72 -3.88
CA HIS A 63 -3.96 5.63 -3.94
C HIS A 63 -4.22 6.99 -3.28
N SER A 64 -5.47 7.49 -3.31
CA SER A 64 -5.85 8.71 -2.58
C SER A 64 -5.81 8.50 -1.06
N LEU A 65 -6.17 7.31 -0.57
CA LEU A 65 -5.98 6.96 0.84
C LEU A 65 -4.50 6.95 1.20
N VAL A 66 -3.65 6.34 0.37
CA VAL A 66 -2.19 6.33 0.58
C VAL A 66 -1.62 7.74 0.62
N GLN A 67 -1.96 8.59 -0.36
CA GLN A 67 -1.49 9.97 -0.40
C GLN A 67 -1.85 10.72 0.88
N LYS A 68 -3.12 10.64 1.30
CA LYS A 68 -3.60 11.27 2.53
C LYS A 68 -2.83 10.76 3.76
N LEU A 69 -2.62 9.45 3.86
CA LEU A 69 -1.87 8.86 4.98
C LEU A 69 -0.42 9.35 4.99
N CYS A 70 0.23 9.44 3.83
CA CYS A 70 1.57 10.00 3.74
C CYS A 70 1.62 11.43 4.26
N ASP A 71 0.68 12.27 3.83
CA ASP A 71 0.60 13.68 4.24
C ASP A 71 0.29 13.85 5.74
N ASP A 72 -0.50 12.93 6.32
CA ASP A 72 -0.91 12.97 7.74
C ASP A 72 0.15 12.37 8.69
N LEU A 73 0.97 11.42 8.20
CA LEU A 73 1.88 10.62 9.04
C LEU A 73 3.32 11.10 8.98
N PHE A 74 3.80 11.56 7.82
CA PHE A 74 5.19 11.91 7.64
C PHE A 74 5.39 13.42 7.64
N PRO A 75 6.45 13.93 8.30
CA PRO A 75 6.73 15.36 8.36
C PRO A 75 7.17 15.94 7.01
N GLU A 76 7.79 15.11 6.18
CA GLU A 76 8.25 15.48 4.83
C GLU A 76 7.35 14.85 3.77
N PRO A 77 7.12 15.54 2.63
CA PRO A 77 6.28 15.02 1.56
C PRO A 77 7.00 13.89 0.82
N ILE A 78 6.63 12.64 1.13
CA ILE A 78 7.19 11.46 0.45
C ILE A 78 6.37 11.01 -0.76
N TYR A 79 5.08 11.33 -0.80
CA TYR A 79 4.19 11.00 -1.92
C TYR A 79 4.36 12.02 -3.05
N HIS A 80 5.41 11.83 -3.84
CA HIS A 80 5.83 12.78 -4.88
C HIS A 80 5.24 12.49 -6.28
N LEU A 81 4.47 11.41 -6.41
CA LEU A 81 3.77 11.03 -7.64
C LEU A 81 2.33 11.55 -7.59
N CYS A 82 1.72 11.83 -8.75
CA CYS A 82 0.28 12.01 -8.80
C CYS A 82 -0.40 10.65 -8.60
N VAL A 83 -1.56 10.62 -7.95
CA VAL A 83 -2.39 9.40 -7.80
C VAL A 83 -2.62 8.68 -9.13
N THR A 84 -2.82 9.45 -10.21
CA THR A 84 -3.05 8.91 -11.55
C THR A 84 -1.80 8.29 -12.19
N ASP A 85 -0.59 8.59 -11.72
CA ASP A 85 0.65 8.04 -12.28
C ASP A 85 0.75 6.52 -12.05
N PHE A 86 0.18 6.04 -10.93
CA PHE A 86 0.10 4.61 -10.63
C PHE A 86 -0.86 3.84 -11.53
N LEU A 87 -1.84 4.51 -12.15
CA LEU A 87 -2.75 3.86 -13.10
C LEU A 87 -2.06 3.50 -14.42
N TYR A 88 -0.95 4.18 -14.73
CA TYR A 88 -0.26 4.08 -16.00
C TYR A 88 1.24 3.87 -15.82
N ILE A 89 1.63 2.92 -14.95
CA ILE A 89 3.05 2.61 -14.67
C ILE A 89 3.79 2.25 -15.97
N HIS A 90 4.55 3.21 -16.48
CA HIS A 90 5.45 3.06 -17.61
C HIS A 90 6.87 2.81 -17.12
N GLY A 91 7.72 2.17 -17.94
CA GLY A 91 9.08 1.80 -17.54
C GLY A 91 9.94 2.98 -17.06
N CYS A 92 9.67 4.19 -17.53
CA CYS A 92 10.35 5.42 -17.09
C CYS A 92 10.00 5.85 -15.66
N MET A 93 8.87 5.40 -15.11
CA MET A 93 8.42 5.76 -13.75
C MET A 93 8.93 4.79 -12.68
N LYS A 94 9.57 3.68 -13.09
CA LYS A 94 10.13 2.67 -12.19
C LYS A 94 11.00 3.29 -11.10
N GLN A 95 11.87 4.23 -11.46
CA GLN A 95 12.78 4.86 -10.49
C GLN A 95 12.02 5.71 -9.47
N ASN A 96 11.01 6.47 -9.89
CA ASN A 96 10.22 7.30 -8.99
C ASN A 96 9.43 6.45 -7.99
N ILE A 97 8.81 5.37 -8.46
CA ILE A 97 8.09 4.44 -7.58
C ILE A 97 9.06 3.77 -6.60
N LEU A 98 10.25 3.37 -7.05
CA LEU A 98 11.27 2.84 -6.15
C LEU A 98 11.71 3.85 -5.09
N CYS A 99 11.92 5.13 -5.46
CA CYS A 99 12.21 6.17 -4.48
C CYS A 99 11.09 6.28 -3.44
N PHE A 100 9.83 6.25 -3.88
CA PHE A 100 8.68 6.28 -2.96
C PHE A 100 8.67 5.08 -2.00
N LEU A 101 8.93 3.86 -2.51
CA LEU A 101 9.01 2.66 -1.67
C LEU A 101 10.18 2.72 -0.68
N VAL A 102 11.31 3.29 -1.08
CA VAL A 102 12.46 3.52 -0.20
C VAL A 102 12.09 4.49 0.92
N ASP A 103 11.42 5.59 0.60
CA ASP A 103 10.96 6.56 1.60
C ASP A 103 9.99 5.91 2.60
N LEU A 104 9.05 5.09 2.13
CA LEU A 104 8.18 4.29 3.00
C LEU A 104 9.00 3.37 3.91
N PHE A 105 9.94 2.60 3.36
CA PHE A 105 10.75 1.68 4.14
C PHE A 105 11.57 2.41 5.23
N VAL A 106 12.17 3.55 4.89
CA VAL A 106 12.93 4.36 5.85
C VAL A 106 12.04 4.82 7.00
N HIS A 107 10.82 5.30 6.72
CA HIS A 107 9.93 5.83 7.76
C HIS A 107 9.09 4.77 8.48
N LEU A 108 9.00 3.55 7.97
CA LEU A 108 8.27 2.46 8.62
C LEU A 108 9.18 1.52 9.41
N GLU A 109 10.42 1.30 8.97
CA GLU A 109 11.34 0.31 9.58
C GLU A 109 12.60 0.92 10.20
N ILE A 110 13.28 1.81 9.48
CA ILE A 110 14.59 2.32 9.91
C ILE A 110 14.42 3.40 11.00
N ASN A 111 13.60 4.41 10.70
CA ASN A 111 13.32 5.54 11.57
C ASN A 111 11.80 5.68 11.78
N PRO A 112 11.16 4.72 12.46
CA PRO A 112 9.71 4.69 12.56
C PRO A 112 9.19 5.90 13.32
N ILE A 113 8.21 6.54 12.71
CA ILE A 113 7.40 7.57 13.35
C ILE A 113 6.59 6.95 14.50
N LEU A 114 6.19 7.75 15.49
CA LEU A 114 5.51 7.27 16.70
C LEU A 114 4.19 6.53 16.45
N ARG A 115 3.56 6.77 15.29
CA ARG A 115 2.27 6.18 14.91
C ARG A 115 2.39 4.84 14.18
N VAL A 116 3.60 4.35 13.98
CA VAL A 116 3.88 3.04 13.37
C VAL A 116 3.97 1.96 14.45
N ASN A 117 3.12 0.94 14.33
CA ASN A 117 3.21 -0.31 15.06
C ASN A 117 4.39 -1.11 14.49
N ARG A 118 5.56 -1.03 15.13
CA ARG A 118 6.70 -1.87 14.73
C ARG A 118 6.29 -3.34 14.76
N LEU A 119 6.49 -4.02 13.64
CA LEU A 119 6.35 -5.48 13.51
C LEU A 119 7.53 -6.16 14.21
N THR A 120 7.66 -5.99 15.53
CA THR A 120 8.78 -6.48 16.34
C THR A 120 8.92 -8.02 16.40
N HIS A 121 8.14 -8.76 15.63
CA HIS A 121 8.11 -10.23 15.62
C HIS A 121 8.13 -10.90 14.25
N VAL A 122 8.19 -10.15 13.13
CA VAL A 122 8.37 -10.77 11.80
C VAL A 122 9.79 -10.49 11.34
N PRO A 123 10.74 -11.44 11.50
CA PRO A 123 12.07 -11.26 10.94
C PRO A 123 11.93 -11.09 9.43
N ILE A 124 12.38 -9.96 8.89
CA ILE A 124 12.55 -9.77 7.45
C ILE A 124 13.55 -10.85 7.01
N ARG A 125 13.04 -11.96 6.47
CA ARG A 125 13.87 -12.97 5.81
C ARG A 125 14.31 -12.36 4.48
N VAL A 126 15.41 -11.62 4.50
CA VAL A 126 16.18 -11.38 3.28
C VAL A 126 16.96 -12.66 3.02
N GLU A 127 16.37 -13.60 2.28
CA GLU A 127 17.16 -14.65 1.66
C GLU A 127 17.92 -13.99 0.49
N LEU A 128 19.18 -13.63 0.75
CA LEU A 128 20.16 -13.19 -0.26
C LEU A 128 20.71 -14.39 -1.02
#